data_AF-A0A3A5KDX7-F1
#
_entry.id   AF-A0A3A5KDX7-F1
#
_cell.length_a   1.000
_cell.length_b   1.000
_cell.length_c   1.000
_cell.angle_alpha   90.00
_cell.angle_beta   90.00
_cell.angle_gamma   90.00
#
_symmetry.space_group_name_H-M   'P 1'
#
loop_
_entity.id
_entity.type
_entity.pdbx_description
1 polymer ?
#
loop_
_entity_poly.entity_id
_entity_poly.type
_entity_poly.pdbx_seq_one_letter_code
_entity_poly.pdbx_strand_id
1 'polypeptide(L)'
;MAIGAAISDVVATAADEAGTRQAISSISVVGTRFEVTTGDGHIVPQDDLVGAILTLGHGHDRVPLRIDAVDTDPRNPDGAIMLYTMSTRDAATGEWRNICEPDAEGRRMGFPLAGTWTQDGRHLPSDTAFSITCTGGAQAKCARFGYRPWEKLPDGTPLWDHHQACTRMIRADYCGDGVGHTRNGTPIVIYDRNGIQQDEAAPGMAFEAAWGVDGALCVSRTRIPDVLTMEGLTAICPGVRQLPQAAACESHAGALILNRSIEP
;
A
#
# COMPACT_ATOMS: atom_id res chain seq x y z
N MET A 1 -4.92 0.82 22.75
CA MET A 1 -6.07 1.70 22.46
C MET A 1 -5.85 2.28 21.08
N ALA A 2 -6.49 1.69 20.07
CA ALA A 2 -6.37 2.15 18.69
C ALA A 2 -7.42 3.24 18.46
N ILE A 3 -6.96 4.45 18.15
CA ILE A 3 -7.84 5.52 17.68
C ILE A 3 -8.04 5.25 16.18
N GLY A 4 -9.23 4.76 15.83
CA GLY A 4 -9.67 4.68 14.45
C GLY A 4 -9.97 6.08 13.92
N ALA A 5 -9.36 6.45 12.79
CA ALA A 5 -9.67 7.66 12.06
C ALA A 5 -10.24 7.27 10.68
N ALA A 6 -11.43 7.77 10.39
CA ALA A 6 -12.27 7.41 9.27
C ALA A 6 -11.90 8.19 8.00
N ILE A 7 -11.50 7.45 6.95
CA ILE A 7 -10.92 7.94 5.71
C ILE A 7 -11.99 8.50 4.76
N SER A 8 -11.98 9.81 4.49
CA SER A 8 -12.44 10.42 3.23
C SER A 8 -12.04 11.91 3.07
N ASP A 9 -11.79 12.27 1.81
CA ASP A 9 -11.61 13.59 1.18
C ASP A 9 -10.46 14.51 1.65
N VAL A 10 -9.45 14.66 0.77
CA VAL A 10 -8.34 15.61 0.89
C VAL A 10 -8.69 16.88 0.10
N VAL A 11 -8.93 17.98 0.80
CA VAL A 11 -8.92 19.33 0.20
C VAL A 11 -7.70 20.08 0.73
N ALA A 12 -6.74 20.36 -0.15
CA ALA A 12 -5.53 21.08 0.20
C ALA A 12 -5.80 22.58 0.41
N THR A 13 -5.43 23.12 1.57
CA THR A 13 -5.36 24.58 1.79
C THR A 13 -4.09 24.94 2.58
N ALA A 14 -3.20 25.73 1.99
CA ALA A 14 -1.97 26.19 2.64
C ALA A 14 -2.24 27.26 3.71
N ALA A 15 -1.67 27.13 4.91
CA ALA A 15 -1.66 28.16 5.96
C ALA A 15 -0.23 28.49 6.42
N ASP A 16 -0.06 29.73 6.91
CA ASP A 16 1.15 30.58 6.93
C ASP A 16 2.16 30.26 8.03
N GLU A 17 3.45 30.30 7.68
CA GLU A 17 4.48 31.00 8.46
C GLU A 17 5.66 31.37 7.52
N ALA A 18 5.76 32.67 7.23
CA ALA A 18 6.88 33.43 6.67
C ALA A 18 7.96 32.68 5.85
N GLY A 19 7.74 32.61 4.53
CA GLY A 19 8.73 32.27 3.51
C GLY A 19 8.02 32.12 2.16
N THR A 20 8.01 33.19 1.36
CA THR A 20 7.40 33.30 0.00
C THR A 20 6.31 32.27 -0.31
N ARG A 21 5.09 32.48 0.19
CA ARG A 21 3.94 31.62 -0.16
C ARG A 21 3.64 31.73 -1.65
N GLN A 22 4.05 30.74 -2.42
CA GLN A 22 3.51 30.56 -3.76
C GLN A 22 2.07 30.06 -3.62
N ALA A 23 1.12 30.75 -4.23
CA ALA A 23 -0.27 30.29 -4.23
C ALA A 23 -0.32 28.94 -4.95
N ILE A 24 -0.84 27.90 -4.30
CA ILE A 24 -1.07 26.58 -4.90
C ILE A 24 -2.48 26.59 -5.49
N SER A 25 -2.61 26.19 -6.75
CA SER A 25 -3.91 26.04 -7.43
C SER A 25 -4.50 24.64 -7.20
N SER A 26 -3.67 23.60 -7.26
CA SER A 26 -4.10 22.22 -7.05
C SER A 26 -2.97 21.31 -6.56
N ILE A 27 -3.37 20.18 -5.97
CA ILE A 27 -2.50 19.04 -5.67
C ILE A 27 -3.17 17.80 -6.24
N SER A 28 -2.47 17.05 -7.08
CA SER A 28 -2.89 15.75 -7.62
C SER A 28 -1.78 14.70 -7.42
N VAL A 29 -2.07 13.47 -7.80
CA VAL A 29 -1.13 12.34 -7.73
C VAL A 29 -0.99 11.70 -9.10
N VAL A 30 0.24 11.57 -9.57
CA VAL A 30 0.56 10.86 -10.82
C VAL A 30 1.57 9.78 -10.51
N GLY A 31 1.14 8.51 -10.63
CA GLY A 31 1.90 7.38 -10.13
C GLY A 31 2.06 7.48 -8.61
N THR A 32 3.30 7.69 -8.15
CA THR A 32 3.61 7.97 -6.74
C THR A 32 4.03 9.41 -6.48
N ARG A 33 3.95 10.30 -7.47
CA ARG A 33 4.41 11.68 -7.36
C ARG A 33 3.30 12.61 -6.88
N PHE A 34 3.65 13.56 -6.04
CA PHE A 34 2.84 14.76 -5.84
C PHE A 34 2.98 15.67 -7.08
N GLU A 35 1.87 16.03 -7.69
CA GLU A 35 1.83 17.10 -8.67
C GLU A 35 1.19 18.33 -8.03
N VAL A 36 2.05 19.26 -7.62
CA VAL A 36 1.64 20.55 -7.06
C VAL A 36 1.66 21.58 -8.17
N THR A 37 0.49 22.11 -8.51
CA THR A 37 0.35 23.17 -9.50
C THR A 37 0.24 24.51 -8.79
N THR A 38 1.03 25.49 -9.20
CA THR A 38 1.02 26.85 -8.65
C THR A 38 -0.09 27.68 -9.29
N GLY A 39 -0.37 28.87 -8.75
CA GLY A 39 -1.42 29.77 -9.24
C GLY A 39 -1.18 30.30 -10.65
N ASP A 40 0.08 30.33 -11.09
CA ASP A 40 0.52 30.64 -12.45
C ASP A 40 0.55 29.40 -13.37
N GLY A 41 0.13 28.23 -12.88
CA GLY A 41 -0.04 27.01 -13.68
C GLY A 41 1.23 26.16 -13.83
N HIS A 42 2.34 26.51 -13.17
CA HIS A 42 3.55 25.71 -13.19
C HIS A 42 3.46 24.51 -12.24
N ILE A 43 3.97 23.36 -12.66
CA ILE A 43 4.12 22.18 -11.80
C ILE A 43 5.45 22.28 -11.07
N VAL A 44 5.42 22.22 -9.74
CA VAL A 44 6.62 22.28 -8.90
C VAL A 44 7.46 21.00 -9.11
N PRO A 45 8.76 21.12 -9.45
CA PRO A 45 9.67 19.98 -9.50
C PRO A 45 9.71 19.22 -8.17
N GLN A 46 9.97 17.91 -8.21
CA GLN A 46 9.89 17.08 -7.01
C GLN A 46 10.91 17.48 -5.94
N ASP A 47 12.14 17.77 -6.34
CA ASP A 47 13.21 18.20 -5.42
C ASP A 47 12.90 19.55 -4.78
N ASP A 48 12.14 20.41 -5.47
CA ASP A 48 11.69 21.72 -4.97
C ASP A 48 10.52 21.60 -3.98
N LEU A 49 9.94 20.41 -3.81
CA LEU A 49 8.93 20.15 -2.77
C LEU A 49 9.54 19.94 -1.38
N VAL A 50 10.87 19.78 -1.27
CA VAL A 50 11.53 19.61 0.04
C VAL A 50 11.35 20.87 0.89
N GLY A 51 10.81 20.69 2.10
CA GLY A 51 10.43 21.75 3.03
C GLY A 51 8.99 22.23 2.86
N ALA A 52 8.28 21.86 1.78
CA ALA A 52 6.88 22.23 1.59
C ALA A 52 5.99 21.58 2.66
N ILE A 53 5.00 22.33 3.14
CA ILE A 53 3.96 21.85 4.06
C ILE A 53 2.64 21.77 3.30
N LEU A 54 2.18 20.56 3.06
CA LEU A 54 0.89 20.25 2.45
C LEU A 54 -0.13 20.07 3.57
N THR A 55 -1.27 20.76 3.48
CA THR A 55 -2.37 20.51 4.42
C THR A 55 -3.27 19.44 3.83
N LEU A 56 -3.27 18.24 4.42
CA LEU A 56 -4.14 17.16 4.01
C LEU A 56 -5.48 17.25 4.75
N GLY A 57 -6.58 17.24 3.99
CA GLY A 57 -7.92 17.11 4.54
C GLY A 57 -8.26 15.66 4.89
N HIS A 58 -8.96 15.46 5.99
CA HIS A 58 -9.54 14.18 6.37
C HIS A 58 -10.88 14.46 7.07
N GLY A 59 -11.96 14.50 6.29
CA GLY A 59 -13.25 15.03 6.76
C GLY A 59 -13.12 16.49 7.22
N HIS A 60 -13.34 16.74 8.52
CA HIS A 60 -13.19 18.07 9.11
C HIS A 60 -11.77 18.37 9.61
N ASP A 61 -10.94 17.33 9.75
CA ASP A 61 -9.59 17.47 10.25
C ASP A 61 -8.65 17.93 9.14
N ARG A 62 -7.66 18.72 9.53
CA ARG A 62 -6.59 19.20 8.65
C ARG A 62 -5.26 18.86 9.28
N VAL A 63 -4.50 18.01 8.61
CA VAL A 63 -3.22 17.51 9.11
C VAL A 63 -2.10 18.10 8.25
N PRO A 64 -1.15 18.86 8.83
CA PRO A 64 0.00 19.35 8.09
C PRO A 64 0.97 18.19 7.82
N LEU A 65 1.34 18.01 6.57
CA LEU A 65 2.32 17.06 6.09
C LEU A 65 3.50 17.83 5.49
N ARG A 66 4.66 17.77 6.13
CA ARG A 66 5.89 18.33 5.58
C ARG A 66 6.64 17.27 4.78
N ILE A 67 7.12 17.64 3.60
CA ILE A 67 8.04 16.82 2.81
C ILE A 67 9.46 17.15 3.27
N ASP A 68 10.14 16.18 3.89
CA ASP A 68 11.49 16.38 4.43
C ASP A 68 12.60 15.96 3.46
N ALA A 69 12.32 15.01 2.56
CA ALA A 69 13.25 14.54 1.53
C ALA A 69 12.49 13.85 0.39
N VAL A 70 13.12 13.78 -0.78
CA VAL A 70 12.60 13.10 -1.98
C VAL A 70 13.71 12.22 -2.55
N ASP A 71 13.38 10.99 -2.91
CA ASP A 71 14.30 10.03 -3.54
C ASP A 71 13.59 9.21 -4.60
N THR A 72 14.32 8.74 -5.62
CA THR A 72 13.84 7.66 -6.48
C THR A 72 14.03 6.31 -5.77
N ASP A 73 13.05 5.41 -5.84
CA ASP A 73 13.18 4.10 -5.22
C ASP A 73 14.28 3.27 -5.91
N PRO A 74 15.37 2.88 -5.22
CA PRO A 74 16.43 2.08 -5.83
C PRO A 74 15.98 0.69 -6.31
N ARG A 75 14.82 0.19 -5.84
CA ARG A 75 14.22 -1.05 -6.37
C ARG A 75 13.49 -0.85 -7.70
N ASN A 76 13.22 0.40 -8.06
CA ASN A 76 12.52 0.81 -9.28
C ASN A 76 13.34 1.91 -9.98
N PRO A 77 14.53 1.56 -10.53
CA PRO A 77 15.45 2.52 -11.13
C PRO A 77 14.92 3.12 -12.44
N ASP A 78 13.80 2.62 -12.96
CA ASP A 78 13.04 3.20 -14.07
C ASP A 78 12.41 4.56 -13.72
N GLY A 79 12.45 4.98 -12.44
CA GLY A 79 11.91 6.25 -11.97
C GLY A 79 10.40 6.23 -11.77
N ALA A 80 9.77 5.06 -11.90
CA ALA A 80 8.32 4.94 -11.77
C ALA A 80 7.82 5.09 -10.33
N ILE A 81 8.71 4.96 -9.35
CA ILE A 81 8.41 5.15 -7.93
C ILE A 81 9.34 6.21 -7.33
N MET A 82 8.73 7.34 -6.98
CA MET A 82 9.28 8.36 -6.11
C MET A 82 8.87 8.10 -4.65
N LEU A 83 9.82 8.30 -3.75
CA LEU A 83 9.69 8.15 -2.30
C LEU A 83 9.88 9.50 -1.62
N TYR A 84 9.16 9.71 -0.53
CA TYR A 84 9.20 10.93 0.26
C TYR A 84 9.46 10.57 1.72
N THR A 85 10.42 11.24 2.36
CA THR A 85 10.42 11.34 3.81
C THR A 85 9.39 12.38 4.18
N MET A 86 8.42 12.03 5.02
CA MET A 86 7.31 12.90 5.36
C MET A 86 7.13 12.95 6.87
N SER A 87 6.85 14.14 7.38
CA SER A 87 6.56 14.36 8.79
C SER A 87 5.23 15.06 9.01
N THR A 88 4.57 14.74 10.12
CA THR A 88 3.42 15.49 10.63
C THR A 88 3.80 16.25 11.88
N ARG A 89 3.08 17.32 12.18
CA ARG A 89 3.30 18.09 13.40
C ARG A 89 2.51 17.47 14.55
N ASP A 90 3.21 17.05 15.59
CA ASP A 90 2.60 16.57 16.82
C ASP A 90 1.84 17.71 17.50
N ALA A 91 0.55 17.50 17.78
CA ALA A 91 -0.33 18.56 18.28
C ALA A 91 -0.01 18.97 19.73
N ALA A 92 0.62 18.10 20.53
CA ALA A 92 0.90 18.36 21.94
C ALA A 92 2.25 19.06 22.14
N THR A 93 3.27 18.64 21.38
CA THR A 93 4.66 19.10 21.51
C THR A 93 5.04 20.13 20.45
N GLY A 94 4.32 20.17 19.32
CA GLY A 94 4.66 21.01 18.16
C GLY A 94 5.85 20.48 17.35
N GLU A 95 6.43 19.34 17.72
CA GLU A 95 7.55 18.70 17.02
C GLU A 95 7.10 18.05 15.72
N TRP A 96 7.99 18.07 14.72
CA TRP A 96 7.78 17.31 13.49
C TRP A 96 8.23 15.86 13.69
N ARG A 97 7.34 14.91 13.40
CA ARG A 97 7.59 13.48 13.54
C ARG A 97 7.33 12.78 12.23
N ASN A 98 8.26 11.91 11.83
CA ASN A 98 8.11 11.10 10.64
C ASN A 98 6.84 10.23 10.76
N ILE A 99 6.00 10.24 9.73
CA ILE A 99 4.73 9.49 9.73
C ILE A 99 4.89 8.01 9.42
N CYS A 100 6.07 7.61 8.93
CA CYS A 100 6.37 6.26 8.52
C CYS A 100 7.26 5.54 9.53
N GLU A 101 6.82 4.32 9.87
CA GLU A 101 7.66 3.35 10.54
C GLU A 101 8.67 2.73 9.56
N PRO A 102 9.81 2.20 10.06
CA PRO A 102 10.85 1.66 9.20
C PRO A 102 10.36 0.40 8.46
N ASP A 103 10.74 0.29 7.19
CA ASP A 103 10.63 -0.96 6.45
C ASP A 103 11.74 -1.96 6.81
N ALA A 104 11.80 -3.09 6.10
CA ALA A 104 12.78 -4.14 6.36
C ALA A 104 14.23 -3.70 6.14
N GLU A 105 14.45 -2.62 5.37
CA GLU A 105 15.75 -2.01 5.14
C GLU A 105 16.03 -0.82 6.08
N GLY A 106 15.13 -0.56 7.04
CA GLY A 106 15.23 0.57 7.98
C GLY A 106 14.77 1.91 7.40
N ARG A 107 14.25 1.94 6.16
CA ARG A 107 13.83 3.18 5.50
C ARG A 107 12.46 3.62 6.04
N ARG A 108 12.35 4.92 6.33
CA ARG A 108 11.13 5.57 6.84
C ARG A 108 10.57 6.54 5.81
N MET A 109 10.14 6.00 4.67
CA MET A 109 9.63 6.78 3.54
C MET A 109 8.27 6.28 3.11
N GLY A 110 7.58 7.08 2.30
CA GLY A 110 6.28 6.76 1.75
C GLY A 110 6.02 7.50 0.45
N PHE A 111 4.79 7.43 -0.02
CA PHE A 111 4.34 8.19 -1.18
C PHE A 111 2.82 8.34 -1.18
N PRO A 112 2.28 9.33 -1.90
CA PRO A 112 0.86 9.42 -2.17
C PRO A 112 0.44 8.31 -3.15
N LEU A 113 -0.75 7.77 -2.92
CA LEU A 113 -1.40 6.81 -3.80
C LEU A 113 -2.82 7.28 -4.07
N ALA A 114 -3.15 7.50 -5.35
CA ALA A 114 -4.48 7.94 -5.77
C ALA A 114 -5.57 6.97 -5.27
N GLY A 115 -6.74 7.51 -4.93
CA GLY A 115 -7.82 6.74 -4.33
C GLY A 115 -7.87 6.78 -2.80
N THR A 116 -8.89 6.14 -2.25
CA THR A 116 -9.15 6.02 -0.82
C THR A 116 -9.20 4.56 -0.39
N TRP A 117 -9.16 4.31 0.92
CA TRP A 117 -9.25 2.97 1.47
C TRP A 117 -10.45 2.86 2.39
N THR A 118 -11.23 1.81 2.22
CA THR A 118 -12.31 1.47 3.15
C THR A 118 -11.75 0.87 4.44
N GLN A 119 -12.59 0.78 5.47
CA GLN A 119 -12.22 0.16 6.75
C GLN A 119 -11.83 -1.32 6.59
N ASP A 120 -12.55 -2.03 5.73
CA ASP A 120 -12.24 -3.40 5.34
C ASP A 120 -11.05 -3.49 4.39
N GLY A 121 -10.28 -2.43 4.11
CA GLY A 121 -9.03 -2.50 3.36
C GLY A 121 -9.17 -2.60 1.84
N ARG A 122 -10.31 -2.19 1.28
CA ARG A 122 -10.51 -2.09 -0.17
C ARG A 122 -10.09 -0.72 -0.69
N HIS A 123 -9.27 -0.73 -1.73
CA HIS A 123 -8.84 0.46 -2.47
C HIS A 123 -10.00 0.88 -3.38
N LEU A 124 -10.43 2.12 -3.25
CA LEU A 124 -11.43 2.75 -4.10
C LEU A 124 -10.76 3.79 -5.01
N PRO A 125 -11.05 3.79 -6.32
CA PRO A 125 -10.48 4.78 -7.24
C PRO A 125 -11.03 6.17 -6.92
N SER A 126 -10.18 7.17 -7.06
CA SER A 126 -10.55 8.59 -6.98
C SER A 126 -9.53 9.43 -7.73
N ASP A 127 -10.02 10.37 -8.54
CA ASP A 127 -9.19 11.35 -9.25
C ASP A 127 -8.93 12.60 -8.41
N THR A 128 -9.62 12.75 -7.27
CA THR A 128 -9.59 13.95 -6.42
C THR A 128 -9.09 13.68 -5.01
N ALA A 129 -8.97 12.41 -4.63
CA ALA A 129 -8.49 11.99 -3.32
C ALA A 129 -7.31 11.03 -3.47
N PHE A 130 -6.43 11.07 -2.48
CA PHE A 130 -5.32 10.14 -2.36
C PHE A 130 -5.10 9.77 -0.90
N SER A 131 -4.35 8.70 -0.70
CA SER A 131 -3.89 8.23 0.59
C SER A 131 -2.37 8.35 0.67
N ILE A 132 -1.83 8.53 1.88
CA ILE A 132 -0.39 8.39 2.10
C ILE A 132 -0.12 6.95 2.52
N THR A 133 0.84 6.30 1.85
CA THR A 133 1.33 4.97 2.24
C THR A 133 2.81 5.01 2.55
N CYS A 134 3.27 4.11 3.42
CA CYS A 134 4.67 4.01 3.87
C CYS A 134 5.28 2.72 3.37
N THR A 135 6.59 2.70 3.07
CA THR A 135 7.32 1.55 2.52
C THR A 135 7.26 0.29 3.39
N GLY A 136 7.04 0.44 4.70
CA GLY A 136 6.78 -0.67 5.62
C GLY A 136 5.38 -1.29 5.50
N GLY A 137 4.42 -0.55 4.95
CA GLY A 137 3.02 -0.94 4.79
C GLY A 137 2.74 -1.80 3.55
N ALA A 138 1.59 -2.48 3.55
CA ALA A 138 1.21 -3.40 2.48
C ALA A 138 0.99 -2.69 1.14
N GLN A 139 0.36 -1.52 1.14
CA GLN A 139 0.04 -0.79 -0.10
C GLN A 139 1.31 -0.37 -0.85
N ALA A 140 2.28 0.21 -0.13
CA ALA A 140 3.54 0.60 -0.73
C ALA A 140 4.35 -0.61 -1.20
N LYS A 141 4.41 -1.69 -0.40
CA LYS A 141 5.08 -2.94 -0.81
C LYS A 141 4.55 -3.47 -2.13
N CYS A 142 3.23 -3.53 -2.30
CA CYS A 142 2.61 -4.06 -3.51
C CYS A 142 2.91 -3.21 -4.76
N ALA A 143 2.87 -1.88 -4.64
CA ALA A 143 3.29 -1.02 -5.74
C ALA A 143 4.78 -1.18 -6.06
N ARG A 144 5.64 -1.31 -5.03
CA ARG A 144 7.09 -1.54 -5.18
C ARG A 144 7.44 -2.92 -5.74
N PHE A 145 6.57 -3.91 -5.59
CA PHE A 145 6.67 -5.21 -6.26
C PHE A 145 6.20 -5.18 -7.72
N GLY A 146 5.77 -4.02 -8.25
CA GLY A 146 5.37 -3.87 -9.64
C GLY A 146 3.86 -4.00 -9.88
N TYR A 147 3.06 -4.27 -8.86
CA TYR A 147 1.59 -4.21 -8.97
C TYR A 147 1.12 -2.76 -8.86
N ARG A 148 1.51 -1.93 -9.83
CA ARG A 148 1.29 -0.49 -9.80
C ARG A 148 -0.14 -0.17 -10.26
N PRO A 149 -1.06 0.30 -9.39
CA PRO A 149 -2.49 0.39 -9.71
C PRO A 149 -2.84 1.42 -10.80
N TRP A 150 -1.90 2.29 -11.18
CA TRP A 150 -2.03 3.24 -12.30
C TRP A 150 -1.56 2.68 -13.65
N GLU A 151 -1.01 1.45 -13.68
CA GLU A 151 -0.49 0.81 -14.89
C GLU A 151 -1.40 -0.32 -15.38
N LYS A 152 -1.05 -0.84 -16.56
CA LYS A 152 -1.72 -1.96 -17.23
C LYS A 152 -0.69 -2.97 -17.69
N LEU A 153 -1.08 -4.24 -17.73
CA LEU A 153 -0.33 -5.30 -18.39
C LEU A 153 -0.26 -5.05 -19.92
N PRO A 154 0.66 -5.73 -20.64
CA PRO A 154 0.76 -5.62 -22.10
C PRO A 154 -0.53 -5.96 -22.86
N ASP A 155 -1.39 -6.82 -22.29
CA ASP A 155 -2.70 -7.17 -22.86
C ASP A 155 -3.81 -6.14 -22.55
N GLY A 156 -3.48 -5.06 -21.83
CA GLY A 156 -4.39 -3.99 -21.46
C GLY A 156 -5.13 -4.19 -20.12
N THR A 157 -4.92 -5.32 -19.44
CA THR A 157 -5.51 -5.57 -18.12
C THR A 157 -5.01 -4.56 -17.08
N PRO A 158 -5.89 -3.79 -16.40
CA PRO A 158 -5.49 -2.89 -15.32
C PRO A 158 -4.89 -3.63 -14.13
N LEU A 159 -3.82 -3.09 -13.54
CA LEU A 159 -3.16 -3.67 -12.35
C LEU A 159 -3.83 -3.29 -11.02
N TRP A 160 -4.96 -2.58 -11.06
CA TRP A 160 -5.73 -2.21 -9.87
C TRP A 160 -6.07 -3.43 -9.01
N ASP A 161 -6.63 -4.46 -9.64
CA ASP A 161 -7.07 -5.67 -8.96
C ASP A 161 -5.88 -6.50 -8.44
N HIS A 162 -4.75 -6.49 -9.15
CA HIS A 162 -3.51 -7.12 -8.67
C HIS A 162 -2.95 -6.40 -7.45
N HIS A 163 -2.97 -5.07 -7.43
CA HIS A 163 -2.56 -4.30 -6.25
C HIS A 163 -3.47 -4.64 -5.07
N GLN A 164 -4.79 -4.63 -5.27
CA GLN A 164 -5.77 -5.01 -4.24
C GLN A 164 -5.48 -6.42 -3.70
N ALA A 165 -5.38 -7.43 -4.56
CA ALA A 165 -5.10 -8.81 -4.17
C ALA A 165 -3.75 -8.95 -3.44
N CYS A 166 -2.72 -8.22 -3.90
CA CYS A 166 -1.42 -8.19 -3.24
C CYS A 166 -1.54 -7.62 -1.82
N THR A 167 -2.30 -6.53 -1.62
CA THR A 167 -2.44 -5.94 -0.28
C THR A 167 -3.14 -6.89 0.70
N ARG A 168 -4.14 -7.66 0.23
CA ARG A 168 -4.77 -8.74 1.00
C ARG A 168 -3.75 -9.81 1.37
N MET A 169 -2.99 -10.27 0.38
CA MET A 169 -1.98 -11.30 0.55
C MET A 169 -0.91 -10.88 1.56
N ILE A 170 -0.34 -9.68 1.44
CA ILE A 170 0.72 -9.20 2.35
C ILE A 170 0.25 -9.22 3.80
N ARG A 171 -1.03 -8.90 4.04
CA ARG A 171 -1.65 -8.88 5.37
C ARG A 171 -2.09 -10.27 5.86
N ALA A 172 -2.06 -11.30 5.01
CA ALA A 172 -2.74 -12.57 5.24
C ALA A 172 -4.23 -12.35 5.58
N ASP A 173 -4.87 -11.43 4.87
CA ASP A 173 -6.29 -11.11 5.01
C ASP A 173 -7.12 -12.07 4.17
N TYR A 174 -7.16 -13.33 4.62
CA TYR A 174 -7.81 -14.42 3.88
C TYR A 174 -9.28 -14.15 3.58
N CYS A 175 -9.93 -13.36 4.42
CA CYS A 175 -11.36 -13.11 4.41
C CYS A 175 -11.76 -11.89 3.59
N GLY A 176 -10.80 -11.00 3.30
CA GLY A 176 -11.04 -9.72 2.65
C GLY A 176 -11.75 -8.71 3.53
N ASP A 177 -11.78 -8.92 4.84
CA ASP A 177 -12.52 -8.08 5.81
C ASP A 177 -11.64 -7.02 6.47
N GLY A 178 -10.36 -6.93 6.09
CA GLY A 178 -9.38 -6.03 6.65
C GLY A 178 -8.67 -6.59 7.89
N VAL A 179 -8.98 -7.80 8.35
CA VAL A 179 -8.28 -8.42 9.49
C VAL A 179 -7.08 -9.22 8.99
N GLY A 180 -5.88 -8.72 9.29
CA GLY A 180 -4.63 -9.38 8.90
C GLY A 180 -4.21 -10.48 9.88
N HIS A 181 -3.76 -11.61 9.35
CA HIS A 181 -3.30 -12.78 10.13
C HIS A 181 -1.80 -13.03 9.92
N THR A 182 -0.99 -11.97 10.05
CA THR A 182 0.47 -12.00 9.89
C THR A 182 1.17 -11.14 10.94
N ARG A 183 2.50 -11.21 10.99
CA ARG A 183 3.36 -10.38 11.85
C ARG A 183 4.38 -9.65 11.00
N ASN A 184 4.76 -8.44 11.39
CA ASN A 184 5.83 -7.70 10.72
C ASN A 184 7.12 -8.53 10.68
N GLY A 185 7.79 -8.53 9.53
CA GLY A 185 9.02 -9.30 9.31
C GLY A 185 8.80 -10.75 8.89
N THR A 186 7.54 -11.23 8.77
CA THR A 186 7.27 -12.60 8.29
C THR A 186 7.68 -12.76 6.83
N PRO A 187 8.63 -13.66 6.49
CA PRO A 187 9.04 -13.88 5.11
C PRO A 187 7.95 -14.59 4.30
N ILE A 188 7.84 -14.21 3.03
CA ILE A 188 6.95 -14.82 2.02
C ILE A 188 7.66 -14.82 0.66
N VAL A 189 7.25 -15.73 -0.22
CA VAL A 189 7.48 -15.60 -1.67
C VAL A 189 6.17 -15.17 -2.30
N ILE A 190 6.21 -14.11 -3.10
CA ILE A 190 5.07 -13.60 -3.87
C ILE A 190 5.33 -13.89 -5.34
N TYR A 191 4.29 -14.29 -6.06
CA TYR A 191 4.39 -14.53 -7.50
C TYR A 191 3.02 -14.43 -8.16
N ASP A 192 3.02 -14.32 -9.48
CA ASP A 192 1.82 -14.25 -10.29
C ASP A 192 2.03 -14.91 -11.66
N ARG A 193 0.94 -15.08 -12.40
CA ARG A 193 0.95 -15.72 -13.71
C ARG A 193 1.30 -14.75 -14.84
N ASN A 194 1.41 -13.46 -14.56
CA ASN A 194 1.72 -12.40 -15.51
C ASN A 194 3.23 -12.10 -15.57
N GLY A 195 4.01 -12.68 -14.64
CA GLY A 195 5.46 -12.54 -14.59
C GLY A 195 5.96 -11.25 -13.96
N ILE A 196 5.10 -10.54 -13.20
CA ILE A 196 5.52 -9.34 -12.44
C ILE A 196 6.45 -9.76 -11.30
N GLN A 197 6.04 -10.78 -10.53
CA GLN A 197 6.87 -11.46 -9.55
C GLN A 197 7.01 -12.95 -9.92
N GLN A 198 8.18 -13.50 -9.65
CA GLN A 198 8.54 -14.87 -10.02
C GLN A 198 8.42 -15.81 -8.82
N ASP A 199 8.05 -17.07 -9.08
CA ASP A 199 8.05 -18.11 -8.04
C ASP A 199 9.49 -18.52 -7.71
N GLU A 200 10.13 -17.75 -6.83
CA GLU A 200 11.50 -17.99 -6.43
C GLU A 200 11.60 -19.18 -5.47
N ALA A 201 12.57 -20.07 -5.74
CA ALA A 201 12.86 -21.19 -4.86
C ALA A 201 13.38 -20.70 -3.50
N ALA A 202 12.56 -20.86 -2.47
CA ALA A 202 12.91 -20.56 -1.09
C ALA A 202 12.85 -21.84 -0.24
N PRO A 203 14.00 -22.38 0.22
CA PRO A 203 14.02 -23.57 1.07
C PRO A 203 13.16 -23.41 2.32
N GLY A 204 12.36 -24.43 2.63
CA GLY A 204 11.46 -24.41 3.78
C GLY A 204 10.22 -23.50 3.59
N MET A 205 9.91 -23.09 2.36
CA MET A 205 8.64 -22.43 2.06
C MET A 205 7.75 -23.30 1.16
N ALA A 206 6.46 -23.32 1.48
CA ALA A 206 5.44 -24.02 0.72
C ALA A 206 4.31 -23.10 0.33
N PHE A 207 3.58 -23.51 -0.71
CA PHE A 207 2.40 -22.80 -1.19
C PHE A 207 1.42 -22.53 -0.04
N GLU A 208 0.97 -21.29 0.07
CA GLU A 208 0.06 -20.84 1.10
C GLU A 208 -1.36 -20.72 0.54
N ALA A 209 -1.54 -19.78 -0.40
CA ALA A 209 -2.85 -19.39 -0.86
C ALA A 209 -2.82 -18.73 -2.25
N ALA A 210 -3.98 -18.77 -2.89
CA ALA A 210 -4.31 -18.06 -4.12
C ALA A 210 -5.27 -16.92 -3.78
N TRP A 211 -4.96 -15.72 -4.27
CA TRP A 211 -5.60 -14.47 -3.84
C TRP A 211 -6.34 -13.77 -4.98
N GLY A 212 -7.49 -13.20 -4.63
CA GLY A 212 -8.26 -12.28 -5.45
C GLY A 212 -8.48 -10.95 -4.72
N VAL A 213 -9.32 -10.09 -5.29
CA VAL A 213 -9.58 -8.73 -4.78
C VAL A 213 -10.25 -8.73 -3.40
N ASP A 214 -11.09 -9.73 -3.14
CA ASP A 214 -11.89 -9.88 -1.92
C ASP A 214 -11.27 -10.85 -0.90
N GLY A 215 -9.97 -11.14 -1.00
CA GLY A 215 -9.28 -12.07 -0.09
C GLY A 215 -8.81 -13.35 -0.78
N ALA A 216 -8.67 -14.43 -0.01
CA ALA A 216 -8.17 -15.70 -0.53
C ALA A 216 -9.28 -16.47 -1.27
N LEU A 217 -9.00 -16.87 -2.50
CA LEU A 217 -9.86 -17.76 -3.28
C LEU A 217 -9.67 -19.22 -2.86
N CYS A 218 -8.43 -19.57 -2.48
CA CYS A 218 -8.08 -20.91 -2.03
C CYS A 218 -6.91 -20.85 -1.04
N VAL A 219 -7.01 -21.57 0.07
CA VAL A 219 -5.96 -21.65 1.09
C VAL A 219 -5.56 -23.11 1.28
N SER A 220 -4.28 -23.40 1.06
CA SER A 220 -3.70 -24.71 1.37
C SER A 220 -3.22 -24.78 2.81
N ARG A 221 -2.76 -23.65 3.35
CA ARG A 221 -2.29 -23.51 4.73
C ARG A 221 -2.30 -22.04 5.15
N THR A 222 -2.40 -21.78 6.44
CA THR A 222 -2.22 -20.44 6.99
C THR A 222 -0.73 -20.10 7.17
N ARG A 223 -0.42 -18.81 7.09
CA ARG A 223 0.94 -18.28 7.16
C ARG A 223 1.61 -18.52 8.50
N ILE A 224 0.88 -18.22 9.58
CA ILE A 224 1.35 -18.38 10.96
C ILE A 224 0.26 -19.15 11.72
N PRO A 225 0.40 -20.47 11.89
CA PRO A 225 -0.62 -21.29 12.56
C PRO A 225 -0.97 -20.82 13.98
N ASP A 226 0.00 -20.24 14.71
CA ASP A 226 -0.21 -19.65 16.03
C ASP A 226 -1.11 -18.40 16.01
N VAL A 227 -1.24 -17.73 14.87
CA VAL A 227 -2.12 -16.57 14.69
C VAL A 227 -3.49 -17.01 14.19
N LEU A 228 -3.54 -17.94 13.22
CA LEU A 228 -4.77 -18.50 12.69
C LEU A 228 -4.55 -19.95 12.25
N THR A 229 -5.28 -20.89 12.84
CA THR A 229 -5.29 -22.29 12.39
C THR A 229 -6.21 -22.47 11.18
N MET A 230 -6.07 -23.57 10.44
CA MET A 230 -7.01 -23.91 9.35
C MET A 230 -8.45 -24.10 9.84
N GLU A 231 -8.62 -24.70 11.03
CA GLU A 231 -9.93 -24.80 11.68
C GLU A 231 -10.50 -23.41 12.01
N GLY A 232 -9.66 -22.54 12.55
CA GLY A 232 -10.02 -21.14 12.82
C GLY A 232 -10.45 -20.41 11.56
N LEU A 233 -9.70 -20.54 10.47
CA LEU A 233 -10.05 -19.97 9.16
C LEU A 233 -11.43 -20.45 8.67
N THR A 234 -11.73 -21.75 8.83
CA THR A 234 -13.04 -22.32 8.49
C THR A 234 -14.16 -21.66 9.28
N ALA A 235 -13.93 -21.40 10.56
CA ALA A 235 -14.93 -20.81 11.44
C ALA A 235 -15.22 -19.34 11.10
N ILE A 236 -14.17 -18.55 10.78
CA ILE A 236 -14.34 -17.11 10.53
C ILE A 236 -14.73 -16.82 9.08
N CYS A 237 -14.27 -17.63 8.11
CA CYS A 237 -14.38 -17.35 6.68
C CYS A 237 -14.81 -18.61 5.90
N PRO A 238 -16.05 -19.09 6.12
CA PRO A 238 -16.52 -20.37 5.56
C PRO A 238 -16.64 -20.36 4.02
N GLY A 239 -16.64 -19.18 3.40
CA GLY A 239 -16.64 -19.04 1.94
C GLY A 239 -15.28 -19.29 1.28
N VAL A 240 -14.18 -19.25 2.05
CA VAL A 240 -12.84 -19.48 1.53
C VAL A 240 -12.63 -20.97 1.32
N ARG A 241 -12.31 -21.36 0.08
CA ARG A 241 -12.02 -22.75 -0.26
C ARG A 241 -10.73 -23.19 0.42
N GLN A 242 -10.75 -24.32 1.11
CA GLN A 242 -9.57 -24.89 1.74
C GLN A 242 -9.25 -26.23 1.08
N LEU A 243 -8.07 -26.33 0.46
CA LEU A 243 -7.61 -27.57 -0.16
C LEU A 243 -6.19 -27.87 0.32
N PRO A 244 -6.00 -28.94 1.12
CA PRO A 244 -4.65 -29.34 1.57
C PRO A 244 -3.70 -29.67 0.41
N GLN A 245 -4.24 -30.02 -0.76
CA GLN A 245 -3.46 -30.25 -1.96
C GLN A 245 -3.09 -28.92 -2.63
N ALA A 246 -1.90 -28.42 -2.30
CA ALA A 246 -1.33 -27.16 -2.80
C ALA A 246 -1.54 -26.95 -4.30
N ALA A 247 -1.20 -27.95 -5.13
CA ALA A 247 -1.30 -27.85 -6.59
C ALA A 247 -2.71 -27.49 -7.09
N ALA A 248 -3.76 -27.97 -6.41
CA ALA A 248 -5.14 -27.67 -6.79
C ALA A 248 -5.49 -26.20 -6.48
N CYS A 249 -5.10 -25.68 -5.31
CA CYS A 249 -5.25 -24.27 -4.99
C CYS A 249 -4.38 -23.36 -5.87
N GLU A 250 -3.14 -23.77 -6.15
CA GLU A 250 -2.19 -22.98 -6.94
C GLU A 250 -2.67 -22.81 -8.40
N SER A 251 -3.37 -23.81 -8.94
CA SER A 251 -4.02 -23.75 -10.24
C SER A 251 -5.38 -23.01 -10.26
N HIS A 252 -5.82 -22.41 -9.15
CA HIS A 252 -7.18 -21.84 -9.06
C HIS A 252 -7.40 -20.76 -10.13
N ALA A 253 -8.47 -20.92 -10.91
CA ALA A 253 -8.86 -19.94 -11.91
C ALA A 253 -9.22 -18.60 -11.24
N GLY A 254 -8.82 -17.48 -11.83
CA GLY A 254 -9.09 -16.14 -11.27
C GLY A 254 -8.13 -15.67 -10.17
N ALA A 255 -7.18 -16.50 -9.72
CA ALA A 255 -6.13 -16.03 -8.83
C ALA A 255 -5.25 -14.98 -9.53
N LEU A 256 -5.09 -13.82 -8.89
CA LEU A 256 -4.27 -12.70 -9.35
C LEU A 256 -2.88 -12.75 -8.73
N ILE A 257 -2.81 -13.11 -7.45
CA ILE A 257 -1.58 -13.22 -6.68
C ILE A 257 -1.53 -14.59 -6.02
N LEU A 258 -0.33 -15.18 -6.00
CA LEU A 258 -0.03 -16.43 -5.34
C LEU A 258 1.10 -16.18 -4.36
N ASN A 259 1.14 -16.96 -3.28
CA ASN A 259 2.26 -16.83 -2.35
C ASN A 259 2.66 -18.15 -1.69
N ARG A 260 3.92 -18.20 -1.26
CA ARG A 260 4.46 -19.21 -0.34
C ARG A 260 4.79 -18.56 1.00
N SER A 261 4.81 -19.37 2.05
CA SER A 261 5.30 -18.98 3.37
C SER A 261 6.05 -20.12 4.04
N ILE A 262 6.79 -19.80 5.11
CA ILE A 262 7.63 -20.74 5.86
C ILE A 262 6.80 -21.93 6.34
N GLU A 263 7.24 -23.16 6.08
CA GLU A 263 6.70 -24.37 6.68
C GLU A 263 7.03 -24.39 8.18
N PRO A 264 6.03 -24.53 9.07
CA PRO A 264 6.23 -24.58 10.52
C PRO A 264 6.94 -25.87 10.95
#